data_AF-A0A1Y2MK12-F1
#
_entry.id   AF-A0A1Y2MK12-F1
#
_cell.length_a   1.000
_cell.length_b   1.000
_cell.length_c   1.000
_cell.angle_alpha   90.00
_cell.angle_beta   90.00
_cell.angle_gamma   90.00
#
_symmetry.space_group_name_H-M   'P 1'
#
loop_
_entity.id
_entity.type
_entity.pdbx_description
1 polymer ?
#
loop_
_entity_poly.entity_id
_entity_poly.type
_entity_poly.pdbx_seq_one_letter_code
_entity_poly.pdbx_strand_id
1 'polypeptide(L)'
;MNAAGERASSGVLLVDLDRRLAGFTARTVRLQVLVNHDSQRSGHCPTCRWAVDRGRPGCPSYAVALCLLENRPLPSWLAHLADQLPGARIRAEKPGDDARRAEEDAAAGLFPAPRRVRPRGTGT
;
A
#
# COMPACT_ATOMS: atom_id res chain seq x y z
N MET A 1 23.76 2.21 -28.89
CA MET A 1 22.46 2.47 -28.26
C MET A 1 22.38 1.61 -27.00
N ASN A 2 22.85 2.11 -25.86
CA ASN A 2 22.79 1.39 -24.58
C ASN A 2 22.36 2.39 -23.50
N ALA A 3 21.11 2.28 -23.04
CA ALA A 3 20.57 3.05 -21.91
C ALA A 3 19.55 2.20 -21.15
N ALA A 4 19.92 0.95 -20.86
CA ALA A 4 19.13 0.01 -20.05
C ALA A 4 20.01 -0.53 -18.92
N GLY A 5 20.50 0.37 -18.09
CA GLY A 5 21.24 0.08 -16.87
C GLY A 5 21.18 1.35 -16.03
N GLU A 6 20.89 1.21 -14.74
CA GLU A 6 20.73 2.31 -13.77
C GLU A 6 19.35 2.99 -13.73
N ARG A 7 18.31 2.21 -13.43
CA ARG A 7 17.19 2.68 -12.57
C ARG A 7 17.26 1.96 -11.22
N ALA A 8 18.37 2.20 -10.52
CA ALA A 8 18.44 1.95 -9.09
C ALA A 8 17.85 3.17 -8.36
N SER A 9 16.79 2.94 -7.59
CA SER A 9 16.30 3.82 -6.51
C SER A 9 15.47 5.08 -6.82
N SER A 10 15.06 5.36 -8.05
CA SER A 10 13.98 6.34 -8.29
C SER A 10 12.61 5.70 -8.05
N GLY A 11 11.81 6.28 -7.15
CA GLY A 11 10.45 5.83 -6.86
C GLY A 11 9.56 5.76 -8.12
N VAL A 12 8.56 4.89 -8.08
CA VAL A 12 7.58 4.72 -9.17
C VAL A 12 6.88 6.05 -9.43
N LEU A 13 6.85 6.50 -10.68
CA LEU A 13 6.10 7.68 -11.10
C LEU A 13 4.76 7.28 -11.72
N LEU A 14 3.80 8.22 -11.77
CA LEU A 14 2.50 7.99 -12.43
C LEU A 14 2.68 7.59 -13.91
N VAL A 15 3.69 8.14 -14.59
CA VAL A 15 4.01 7.81 -15.99
C VAL A 15 4.54 6.38 -16.18
N ASP A 16 5.02 5.73 -15.11
CA ASP A 16 5.44 4.32 -15.15
C ASP A 16 4.24 3.36 -15.03
N LEU A 17 3.03 3.85 -14.75
CA LEU A 17 1.81 3.06 -14.65
C LEU A 17 1.10 2.91 -16.01
N ASP A 18 0.26 1.88 -16.12
CA ASP A 18 -0.68 1.74 -17.23
C ASP A 18 -1.55 3.01 -17.32
N ARG A 19 -1.50 3.70 -18.46
CA ARG A 19 -2.19 4.98 -18.69
C ARG A 19 -3.67 4.96 -18.34
N ARG A 20 -4.30 3.79 -18.40
CA ARG A 20 -5.72 3.64 -18.05
C ARG A 20 -5.96 3.99 -16.59
N LEU A 21 -5.01 3.73 -15.69
CA LEU A 21 -5.12 4.00 -14.25
C LEU A 21 -5.04 5.48 -13.88
N ALA A 22 -4.56 6.35 -14.76
CA ALA A 22 -4.47 7.78 -14.50
C ALA A 22 -5.84 8.50 -14.50
N GLY A 23 -6.88 7.85 -15.02
CA GLY A 23 -8.25 8.39 -15.07
C GLY A 23 -9.22 7.64 -14.17
N PHE A 24 -10.45 8.15 -14.07
CA PHE A 24 -11.53 7.41 -13.41
C PHE A 24 -11.94 6.21 -14.28
N THR A 25 -11.62 5.00 -13.82
CA THR A 25 -11.86 3.76 -14.57
C THR A 25 -13.00 2.93 -14.00
N ALA A 26 -13.83 2.37 -14.87
CA ALA A 26 -14.78 1.32 -14.51
C ALA A 26 -14.07 0.03 -14.05
N ARG A 27 -14.82 -0.83 -13.35
CA ARG A 27 -14.34 -2.14 -12.84
C ARG A 27 -13.74 -3.02 -13.96
N THR A 28 -14.37 -3.06 -15.12
CA THR A 28 -13.92 -3.86 -16.27
C THR A 28 -12.55 -3.43 -16.79
N VAL A 29 -12.29 -2.13 -16.83
CA VAL A 29 -10.99 -1.57 -17.22
C VAL A 29 -9.91 -2.00 -16.24
N ARG A 30 -10.19 -1.95 -14.92
CA ARG A 30 -9.25 -2.41 -13.87
C ARG A 30 -8.94 -3.91 -14.00
N LEU A 31 -9.94 -4.74 -14.27
CA LEU A 31 -9.75 -6.17 -14.54
C LEU A 31 -8.87 -6.40 -15.76
N GLN A 32 -9.09 -5.64 -16.84
CA GLN A 32 -8.27 -5.76 -18.04
C GLN A 32 -6.82 -5.34 -17.79
N VAL A 33 -6.58 -4.33 -16.95
CA VAL A 33 -5.21 -3.99 -16.50
C VAL A 33 -4.60 -5.15 -15.73
N LEU A 34 -5.33 -5.78 -14.79
CA LEU A 34 -4.80 -6.95 -14.08
C LEU A 34 -4.40 -8.06 -15.05
N VAL A 35 -5.30 -8.48 -15.94
CA VAL A 35 -5.03 -9.56 -16.91
C VAL A 35 -3.84 -9.22 -17.80
N ASN A 36 -3.75 -7.99 -18.31
CA ASN A 36 -2.64 -7.58 -19.19
C ASN A 36 -1.29 -7.57 -18.46
N HIS A 37 -1.29 -7.34 -17.14
CA HIS A 37 -0.07 -7.27 -16.33
C HIS A 37 0.16 -8.55 -15.52
N ASP A 38 -0.74 -9.53 -15.61
CA ASP A 38 -0.70 -10.81 -14.92
C ASP A 38 0.16 -11.82 -15.70
N SER A 39 1.44 -11.86 -15.36
CA SER A 39 2.36 -12.98 -15.65
C SER A 39 3.76 -12.55 -15.25
N GLN A 40 4.05 -12.62 -13.96
CA GLN A 40 5.37 -12.28 -13.41
C GLN A 40 6.42 -13.40 -13.59
N ARG A 41 6.09 -14.45 -14.37
CA ARG A 41 6.89 -15.68 -14.49
C ARG A 41 8.22 -15.49 -15.24
N SER A 42 8.34 -14.43 -16.04
CA SER A 42 9.51 -14.19 -16.91
C SER A 42 10.51 -13.17 -16.33
N GLY A 43 10.41 -12.88 -15.03
CA GLY A 43 11.22 -11.85 -14.37
C GLY A 43 10.87 -10.41 -14.80
N HIS A 44 9.86 -10.23 -15.65
CA HIS A 44 9.39 -8.94 -16.13
C HIS A 44 7.87 -8.98 -16.39
N CYS A 45 7.21 -7.83 -16.26
CA CYS A 45 5.82 -7.67 -16.68
C CYS A 45 5.71 -7.71 -18.23
N PRO A 46 4.76 -8.46 -18.82
CA PRO A 46 4.60 -8.53 -20.28
C PRO A 46 4.19 -7.20 -20.93
N THR A 47 3.48 -6.34 -20.20
CA THR A 47 2.93 -5.09 -20.74
C THR A 47 3.89 -3.92 -20.56
N CYS A 48 4.30 -3.60 -19.33
CA CYS A 48 5.17 -2.43 -19.07
C CYS A 48 6.65 -2.79 -18.94
N ARG A 49 7.04 -4.07 -19.07
CA ARG A 49 8.43 -4.56 -18.92
C ARG A 49 9.07 -4.26 -17.57
N TRP A 50 8.28 -3.91 -16.56
CA TRP A 50 8.77 -3.71 -15.20
C TRP A 50 9.48 -4.98 -14.70
N ALA A 51 10.71 -4.85 -14.23
CA ALA A 51 11.48 -5.96 -13.69
C ALA A 51 10.81 -6.48 -12.40
N VAL A 52 10.54 -7.78 -12.37
CA VAL A 52 9.98 -8.49 -11.23
C VAL A 52 11.00 -9.51 -10.77
N ASP A 53 11.58 -9.26 -9.61
CA ASP A 53 12.53 -10.15 -8.96
C ASP A 53 12.10 -10.41 -7.51
N ARG A 54 12.84 -11.23 -6.77
CA ARG A 54 12.51 -11.54 -5.36
C ARG A 54 12.73 -10.36 -4.41
N GLY A 55 13.49 -9.34 -4.80
CA GLY A 55 13.84 -8.17 -3.99
C GLY A 55 13.00 -6.92 -4.31
N ARG A 56 12.30 -6.90 -5.45
CA ARG A 56 11.42 -5.81 -5.86
C ARG A 56 9.96 -6.17 -5.63
N PRO A 57 9.15 -5.24 -5.11
CA PRO A 57 7.71 -5.41 -5.17
C PRO A 57 7.30 -5.51 -6.66
N GLY A 58 6.37 -6.42 -6.98
CA GLY A 58 5.97 -6.74 -8.35
C GLY A 58 5.47 -5.55 -9.18
N CYS A 59 4.92 -5.82 -10.37
CA CYS A 59 4.49 -4.75 -11.28
C CYS A 59 3.58 -3.71 -10.59
N PRO A 60 3.92 -2.39 -10.63
CA PRO A 60 3.16 -1.36 -9.94
C PRO A 60 1.77 -1.17 -10.55
N SER A 61 1.64 -1.29 -11.88
CA SER A 61 0.33 -1.24 -12.54
C SER A 61 -0.61 -2.35 -12.07
N TYR A 62 -0.07 -3.56 -11.89
CA TYR A 62 -0.83 -4.69 -11.35
C TYR A 62 -1.26 -4.42 -9.89
N ALA A 63 -0.32 -3.97 -9.05
CA ALA A 63 -0.60 -3.69 -7.64
C ALA A 63 -1.67 -2.60 -7.47
N VAL A 64 -1.56 -1.49 -8.20
CA VAL A 64 -2.55 -0.40 -8.18
C VAL A 64 -3.92 -0.90 -8.67
N ALA A 65 -3.96 -1.60 -9.81
CA ALA A 65 -5.22 -2.11 -10.35
C ALA A 65 -5.93 -3.05 -9.37
N LEU A 66 -5.17 -3.90 -8.65
CA LEU A 66 -5.69 -4.81 -7.65
C LEU A 66 -6.29 -4.03 -6.45
N CYS A 67 -5.55 -3.08 -5.90
CA CYS A 67 -6.02 -2.24 -4.80
C CYS A 67 -7.30 -1.47 -5.18
N LEU A 68 -7.34 -0.87 -6.37
CA LEU A 68 -8.52 -0.15 -6.86
C LEU A 68 -9.72 -1.07 -7.13
N LEU A 69 -9.48 -2.32 -7.52
CA LEU A 69 -10.54 -3.30 -7.78
C LEU A 69 -11.18 -3.81 -6.48
N GLU A 70 -10.35 -4.03 -5.46
CA GLU A 70 -10.76 -4.58 -4.17
C GLU A 70 -11.07 -3.48 -3.14
N ASN A 71 -10.99 -2.21 -3.54
CA ASN A 71 -11.20 -1.05 -2.66
C ASN A 71 -10.29 -1.08 -1.42
N ARG A 72 -9.05 -1.57 -1.59
CA ARG A 72 -8.02 -1.68 -0.55
C ARG A 72 -7.04 -0.51 -0.64
N PRO A 73 -6.39 -0.14 0.48
CA PRO A 73 -5.35 0.87 0.45
C PRO A 73 -4.16 0.44 -0.41
N LEU A 74 -3.48 1.42 -1.01
CA LEU A 74 -2.21 1.21 -1.70
C LEU A 74 -1.14 0.71 -0.72
N PRO A 75 -0.22 -0.16 -1.18
CA PRO A 75 0.92 -0.56 -0.37
C PRO A 75 1.84 0.64 -0.12
N SER A 76 2.61 0.59 0.97
CA SER A 76 3.45 1.71 1.42
C SER A 76 4.40 2.26 0.36
N TRP A 77 4.98 1.37 -0.47
CA TRP A 77 5.90 1.74 -1.55
C TRP A 77 5.22 2.41 -2.76
N LEU A 78 3.88 2.50 -2.78
CA LEU A 78 3.07 3.24 -3.76
C LEU A 78 2.18 4.31 -3.11
N ALA A 79 2.27 4.50 -1.79
CA ALA A 79 1.37 5.40 -1.06
C ALA A 79 1.48 6.85 -1.56
N HIS A 80 2.65 7.27 -2.03
CA HIS A 80 2.89 8.60 -2.61
C HIS A 80 2.14 8.87 -3.92
N LEU A 81 1.56 7.83 -4.56
CA LEU A 81 0.74 7.97 -5.76
C LEU A 81 -0.75 8.14 -5.45
N ALA A 82 -1.18 8.04 -4.19
CA ALA A 82 -2.59 8.03 -3.85
C ALA A 82 -3.31 9.33 -4.24
N ASP A 83 -2.65 10.49 -4.08
CA ASP A 83 -3.23 11.79 -4.46
C ASP A 83 -3.34 11.98 -5.98
N GLN A 84 -2.63 11.16 -6.75
CA GLN A 84 -2.61 11.21 -8.22
C GLN A 84 -3.53 10.17 -8.86
N LEU A 85 -3.98 9.17 -8.10
CA LEU A 85 -4.75 8.03 -8.61
C LEU A 85 -6.21 8.11 -8.18
N PRO A 86 -7.15 8.29 -9.13
CA PRO A 86 -8.58 8.38 -8.80
C PRO A 86 -9.10 7.13 -8.06
N GLY A 87 -9.57 7.32 -6.83
CA GLY A 87 -10.11 6.25 -5.99
C GLY A 87 -9.06 5.43 -5.24
N ALA A 88 -7.78 5.81 -5.31
CA ALA A 88 -6.76 5.24 -4.43
C ALA A 88 -7.00 5.66 -2.98
N ARG A 89 -6.69 4.76 -2.06
CA ARG A 89 -6.78 5.00 -0.61
C ARG A 89 -5.40 4.78 -0.02
N ILE A 90 -5.01 5.59 0.94
CA ILE A 90 -3.84 5.30 1.77
C ILE A 90 -4.34 4.51 2.98
N ARG A 91 -3.52 3.60 3.50
CA ARG A 91 -3.82 2.96 4.78
C ARG A 91 -3.84 4.06 5.84
N ALA A 92 -5.01 4.34 6.41
CA ALA A 92 -5.08 5.18 7.59
C ALA A 92 -4.21 4.52 8.67
N GLU A 93 -3.23 5.24 9.21
CA GLU A 93 -2.61 4.85 10.47
C GLU A 93 -3.74 4.75 11.49
N LYS A 94 -4.07 3.52 11.89
CA LYS A 94 -4.86 3.35 13.10
C LYS A 94 -3.99 3.89 14.22
N PRO A 95 -4.51 4.73 15.13
CA PRO A 95 -3.80 5.06 16.35
C PRO A 95 -3.29 3.75 16.95
N GLY A 96 -2.00 3.72 17.31
CA GLY A 96 -1.40 2.56 17.95
C GLY A 96 -2.24 2.14 19.15
N ASP A 97 -2.14 0.87 19.56
CA ASP A 97 -2.96 0.34 20.66
C ASP A 97 -2.85 1.20 21.94
N ASP A 98 -1.73 1.88 22.15
CA ASP A 98 -1.51 2.81 23.25
C ASP A 98 -2.30 4.12 23.13
N ALA A 99 -2.44 4.68 21.92
CA ALA A 99 -3.24 5.88 21.70
C ALA A 99 -4.74 5.58 21.79
N ARG A 100 -5.17 4.42 21.25
CA ARG A 100 -6.55 3.92 21.44
C ARG A 100 -6.85 3.68 22.93
N ARG A 101 -5.89 3.10 23.67
CA ARG A 101 -6.03 2.86 25.11
C ARG A 101 -6.06 4.16 25.91
N ALA A 102 -5.27 5.17 25.53
CA ALA A 102 -5.30 6.48 26.16
C ALA A 102 -6.66 7.19 25.95
N GLU A 103 -7.28 7.05 24.77
CA GLU A 103 -8.64 7.54 24.52
C GLU A 103 -9.69 6.78 25.35
N GLU A 104 -9.58 5.46 25.45
CA GLU A 104 -10.48 4.63 26.28
C GLU A 104 -10.34 4.93 27.79
N ASP A 105 -9.12 5.17 28.27
CA ASP A 105 -8.85 5.58 29.66
C ASP A 105 -9.28 7.03 29.94
N ALA A 106 -9.24 7.91 28.93
CA ALA A 106 -9.70 9.29 29.04
C ALA A 106 -11.22 9.43 28.89
N ALA A 107 -11.91 8.44 28.33
CA ALA A 107 -13.36 8.40 28.30
C ALA A 107 -13.88 8.30 29.74
N ALA A 108 -14.77 9.23 30.13
CA ALA A 108 -15.36 9.25 31.47
C ALA A 108 -16.20 7.99 31.69
N GLY A 109 -15.61 6.97 32.31
CA GLY A 109 -16.31 5.74 32.67
C GLY A 109 -17.43 6.02 33.67
N LEU A 110 -18.57 5.31 33.54
CA LEU A 110 -19.67 5.35 34.52
C LEU A 110 -19.25 4.91 35.93
N PHE A 111 -18.10 4.25 36.07
CA PHE A 111 -17.56 3.72 37.31
C PHE A 111 -16.06 4.02 37.41
N PRO A 112 -15.52 4.26 38.62
CA PRO A 112 -14.10 4.48 38.81
C PRO A 112 -13.31 3.24 38.38
N ALA A 113 -12.41 3.41 37.42
CA ALA A 113 -11.54 2.34 36.97
C ALA A 113 -10.64 1.86 38.13
N PRO A 114 -10.51 0.54 38.37
CA PRO A 114 -9.63 0.03 39.42
C PRO A 114 -8.17 0.44 39.15
N ARG A 115 -7.53 1.07 40.14
CA ARG A 115 -6.11 1.45 40.07
C ARG A 115 -5.25 0.21 39.84
N ARG A 116 -4.62 0.12 38.69
CA ARG A 116 -3.65 -0.94 38.39
C ARG A 116 -2.37 -0.69 39.17
N VAL A 117 -2.07 -1.56 40.14
CA VAL A 117 -0.77 -1.56 40.82
C VAL A 117 0.24 -2.22 39.89
N ARG A 118 1.29 -1.49 39.49
CA ARG A 118 2.41 -2.05 38.74
C ARG A 118 3.05 -3.14 39.62
N PRO A 119 3.20 -4.40 39.17
CA PRO A 119 3.87 -5.41 39.96
C PRO A 119 5.29 -4.92 40.26
N ARG A 120 5.60 -4.80 41.55
CA ARG A 120 6.94 -4.43 42.02
C ARG A 120 7.86 -5.56 41.58
N GLY A 121 8.77 -5.29 40.66
CA GLY A 121 9.80 -6.24 40.28
C GLY A 121 10.52 -6.69 41.54
N THR A 122 10.42 -7.98 41.87
CA THR A 122 11.27 -8.63 42.87
C THR A 122 12.63 -8.78 42.23
N GLY A 123 13.48 -7.77 42.41
CA GLY A 123 14.90 -7.90 42.21
C GLY A 123 15.50 -8.60 43.42
N THR A 124 15.88 -9.85 43.23
CA THR A 124 17.07 -10.55 43.77
C THR A 124 17.21 -11.84 43.01
#